data_AF-A0A4V3R675-F1
#
_entry.id   AF-A0A4V3R675-F1
#
_cell.length_a   1.000
_cell.length_b   1.000
_cell.length_c   1.000
_cell.angle_alpha   90.00
_cell.angle_beta   90.00
_cell.angle_gamma   90.00
#
_symmetry.space_group_name_H-M   'P 1'
#
loop_
_entity.id
_entity.type
_entity.pdbx_description
1 polymer ?
#
loop_
_entity_poly.entity_id
_entity_poly.type
_entity_poly.pdbx_seq_one_letter_code
_entity_poly.pdbx_strand_id
1 'polypeptide(L)'
;MGGIIAAYFLLNFFLVLGVMYIPLMEGNIWKYAFGYNSPIMYINCILVLAIFSKINITNKFVNWAGGSIFACYLLQCPGILWENLFVIPVRHLDAILTTPYLTIPCICAYSLFIMLVFICVDKILSPLWDVFTGFGQKLDARWHTNVINS
;
A
#
# COMPACT_ATOMS: atom_id res chain seq x y z
N MET A 1 3.41 17.34 -14.60
CA MET A 1 2.54 16.91 -13.49
C MET A 1 1.07 16.87 -13.93
N GLY A 2 0.57 17.94 -14.57
CA GLY A 2 -0.82 18.03 -15.06
C GLY A 2 -1.31 16.86 -15.94
N GLY A 3 -0.51 16.37 -16.89
CA GLY A 3 -0.93 15.24 -17.75
C GLY A 3 -1.15 13.91 -17.02
N ILE A 4 -0.37 13.63 -15.97
CA ILE A 4 -0.50 12.39 -15.17
C ILE A 4 -1.73 12.48 -14.26
N ILE A 5 -1.95 13.66 -13.67
CA ILE A 5 -3.14 13.95 -12.87
C ILE A 5 -4.40 13.82 -13.75
N ALA A 6 -4.39 14.40 -14.95
CA ALA A 6 -5.50 14.27 -15.90
C ALA A 6 -5.74 12.81 -16.29
N ALA A 7 -4.68 12.02 -16.56
CA ALA A 7 -4.81 10.60 -16.85
C ALA A 7 -5.42 9.80 -15.69
N TYR A 8 -5.03 10.10 -14.44
CA TYR A 8 -5.63 9.48 -13.25
C TYR A 8 -7.12 9.79 -13.12
N PHE A 9 -7.51 11.07 -13.25
CA PHE A 9 -8.92 11.45 -13.16
C PHE A 9 -9.75 10.90 -14.32
N LEU A 10 -9.22 10.91 -15.55
CA LEU A 10 -9.89 10.33 -16.71
C LEU A 10 -10.08 8.83 -16.55
N LEU A 11 -9.06 8.08 -16.12
CA LEU A 11 -9.15 6.65 -15.89
C LEU A 11 -10.27 6.33 -14.89
N ASN A 12 -10.29 7.02 -13.74
CA ASN A 12 -11.30 6.80 -12.71
C ASN A 12 -12.70 7.28 -13.15
N PHE A 13 -12.80 8.36 -13.93
CA PHE A 13 -14.06 8.82 -14.51
C PHE A 13 -14.66 7.79 -15.47
N PHE A 14 -13.86 7.23 -16.40
CA PHE A 14 -14.32 6.16 -17.29
C PHE A 14 -14.69 4.88 -16.53
N LEU A 15 -14.00 4.60 -15.42
CA LEU A 15 -14.32 3.48 -14.55
C LEU A 15 -15.70 3.63 -13.92
N VAL A 16 -16.03 4.83 -13.41
CA VAL A 16 -17.35 5.16 -12.87
C VAL A 16 -18.43 5.10 -13.95
N LEU A 17 -18.16 5.62 -15.15
CA LEU A 17 -19.08 5.50 -16.28
C LEU A 17 -19.28 4.03 -16.68
N GLY A 18 -18.23 3.22 -16.67
CA GLY A 18 -18.31 1.78 -16.92
C GLY A 18 -19.22 1.07 -15.91
N VAL A 19 -19.10 1.40 -14.62
CA VAL A 19 -20.01 0.88 -13.57
C VAL A 19 -21.46 1.25 -13.85
N MET A 20 -21.72 2.52 -14.20
CA MET A 20 -23.09 3.04 -14.31
C MET A 20 -23.82 2.59 -15.59
N TYR A 21 -23.08 2.35 -16.67
CA TYR A 21 -23.67 2.16 -18.01
C TYR A 21 -23.35 0.81 -18.65
N ILE A 22 -22.47 -0.02 -18.08
CA ILE A 22 -22.14 -1.35 -18.61
C ILE A 22 -22.66 -2.42 -17.64
N PRO A 23 -23.79 -3.11 -17.96
CA PRO A 23 -24.41 -4.12 -17.10
C PRO A 23 -23.46 -5.27 -16.72
N LEU A 24 -22.46 -5.56 -17.56
CA LEU A 24 -21.48 -6.61 -17.33
C LEU A 24 -20.49 -6.29 -16.18
N MET A 25 -20.32 -4.99 -15.87
CA MET A 25 -19.47 -4.51 -14.79
C MET A 25 -20.23 -4.38 -13.46
N GLU A 26 -21.57 -4.36 -13.51
CA GLU A 26 -22.43 -4.31 -12.33
C GLU A 26 -22.21 -5.56 -11.46
N GLY A 27 -21.93 -5.37 -10.17
CA GLY A 27 -21.61 -6.46 -9.22
C GLY A 27 -20.21 -7.08 -9.36
N ASN A 28 -19.58 -7.02 -10.54
CA ASN A 28 -18.24 -7.59 -10.78
C ASN A 28 -17.10 -6.57 -10.73
N ILE A 29 -17.41 -5.27 -10.66
CA ILE A 29 -16.41 -4.18 -10.63
C ILE A 29 -15.38 -4.36 -9.51
N TRP A 30 -15.80 -4.86 -8.36
CA TRP A 30 -14.93 -5.11 -7.21
C TRP A 30 -13.81 -6.11 -7.54
N LYS A 31 -14.08 -7.06 -8.44
CA LYS A 31 -13.11 -8.07 -8.86
C LYS A 31 -12.15 -7.54 -9.94
N TYR A 32 -12.66 -6.73 -10.86
CA TYR A 32 -11.91 -6.26 -12.03
C TYR A 32 -11.17 -4.93 -11.85
N ALA A 33 -11.60 -4.08 -10.90
CA ALA A 33 -11.03 -2.76 -10.68
C ALA A 33 -10.46 -2.56 -9.28
N PHE A 34 -11.04 -3.24 -8.29
CA PHE A 34 -10.65 -3.11 -6.88
C PHE A 34 -9.98 -4.36 -6.32
N GLY A 35 -9.91 -5.44 -7.11
CA GLY A 35 -9.15 -6.62 -6.74
C GLY A 35 -7.67 -6.26 -6.65
N TYR A 36 -7.00 -6.74 -5.61
CA TYR A 36 -5.56 -6.52 -5.39
C TYR A 36 -4.70 -6.93 -6.59
N ASN A 37 -5.16 -7.94 -7.33
CA ASN A 37 -4.49 -8.47 -8.52
C ASN A 37 -5.05 -7.92 -9.83
N SER A 38 -5.90 -6.90 -9.76
CA SER A 38 -6.57 -6.39 -10.95
C SER A 38 -5.63 -5.47 -11.76
N PRO A 39 -5.61 -5.60 -13.09
CA PRO A 39 -4.77 -4.76 -13.96
C PRO A 39 -5.05 -3.26 -13.77
N ILE A 40 -6.31 -2.91 -13.53
CA ILE A 40 -6.74 -1.53 -13.35
C ILE A 40 -6.24 -0.96 -12.02
N MET A 41 -6.21 -1.76 -10.95
CA MET A 41 -5.58 -1.35 -9.69
C MET A 41 -4.09 -1.08 -9.87
N TYR A 42 -3.36 -1.93 -10.60
CA TYR A 42 -1.94 -1.70 -10.88
C TYR A 42 -1.69 -0.41 -11.65
N ILE A 43 -2.48 -0.12 -12.68
CA ILE A 43 -2.38 1.13 -13.44
C ILE A 43 -2.67 2.35 -12.55
N ASN A 44 -3.69 2.26 -11.69
CA ASN A 44 -4.00 3.31 -10.71
C ASN A 44 -2.82 3.52 -9.72
N CYS A 45 -2.24 2.45 -9.18
CA CYS A 45 -1.08 2.54 -8.29
C CYS A 45 0.12 3.21 -8.98
N ILE A 46 0.40 2.87 -10.24
CA ILE A 46 1.49 3.47 -11.03
C ILE A 46 1.23 4.97 -11.24
N LEU A 47 0.00 5.35 -11.61
CA LEU A 47 -0.36 6.77 -11.82
C LEU A 47 -0.25 7.57 -10.52
N VAL A 48 -0.72 7.03 -9.41
CA VAL A 48 -0.61 7.64 -8.08
C VAL A 48 0.87 7.78 -7.69
N LEU A 49 1.67 6.72 -7.85
CA LEU A 49 3.11 6.76 -7.59
C LEU A 49 3.81 7.83 -8.45
N ALA A 50 3.46 7.93 -9.73
CA ALA A 50 4.03 8.92 -10.65
C ALA A 50 3.61 10.38 -10.35
N ILE A 51 2.47 10.57 -9.68
CA ILE A 51 2.06 11.87 -9.14
C ILE A 51 2.93 12.19 -7.92
N PHE A 52 3.01 11.28 -6.95
CA PHE A 52 3.76 11.48 -5.71
C PHE A 52 5.27 11.56 -5.93
N SER A 53 5.83 10.85 -6.90
CA SER A 53 7.26 10.90 -7.24
C SER A 53 7.70 12.27 -7.77
N LYS A 54 6.76 13.11 -8.20
CA LYS A 54 7.01 14.49 -8.66
C LYS A 54 6.79 15.53 -7.57
N ILE A 55 6.30 15.12 -6.40
CA ILE A 55 6.13 16.00 -5.24
C ILE A 55 7.38 15.88 -4.37
N ASN A 56 8.19 16.94 -4.31
CA ASN A 56 9.31 17.02 -3.38
C ASN A 56 8.79 17.32 -1.97
N ILE A 57 8.43 16.26 -1.24
CA ILE A 57 8.10 16.37 0.18
C ILE A 57 9.40 16.33 0.98
N THR A 58 9.85 17.50 1.43
CA THR A 58 11.04 17.65 2.29
C THR A 58 10.78 17.32 3.75
N ASN A 59 9.52 17.10 4.14
CA ASN A 59 9.15 16.82 5.51
C ASN A 59 9.45 15.37 5.89
N LYS A 60 10.43 15.19 6.78
CA LYS A 60 10.88 13.88 7.31
C LYS A 60 9.74 13.10 7.99
N PHE A 61 8.80 13.78 8.64
CA PHE A 61 7.65 13.13 9.28
C PHE A 61 6.69 12.54 8.24
N VAL A 62 6.39 13.28 7.17
CA VAL A 62 5.49 12.82 6.11
C VAL A 62 6.08 11.64 5.36
N ASN A 63 7.38 11.67 5.06
CA ASN A 63 8.06 10.54 4.42
C ASN A 63 8.11 9.30 5.32
N TRP A 64 8.30 9.48 6.62
CA TRP A 64 8.27 8.37 7.57
C TRP A 64 6.87 7.77 7.73
N ALA A 65 5.84 8.62 7.82
CA ALA A 65 4.44 8.20 7.85
C ALA A 65 4.03 7.49 6.55
N GLY A 66 4.41 8.02 5.39
CA GLY A 66 4.15 7.43 4.09
C GLY A 66 4.81 6.06 3.91
N GLY A 67 6.08 5.93 4.30
CA GLY A 67 6.79 4.64 4.28
C GLY A 67 6.15 3.61 5.21
N SER A 68 5.72 4.03 6.40
CA SER A 68 5.06 3.16 7.36
C SER A 68 3.67 2.69 6.89
N ILE A 69 2.88 3.59 6.28
CA ILE A 69 1.57 3.24 5.69
C ILE A 69 1.77 2.25 4.53
N PHE A 70 2.80 2.47 3.70
CA PHE A 70 3.13 1.56 2.61
C PHE A 70 3.61 0.20 3.11
N ALA A 71 4.41 0.14 4.18
CA ALA A 71 4.81 -1.10 4.82
C ALA A 71 3.62 -1.86 5.40
N CYS A 72 2.68 -1.17 6.06
CA CYS A 72 1.42 -1.76 6.53
C CYS A 72 0.63 -2.36 5.36
N TYR A 73 0.53 -1.64 4.25
CA TYR A 73 -0.15 -2.09 3.03
C TYR A 73 0.52 -3.34 2.43
N LEU A 74 1.86 -3.36 2.31
CA LEU A 74 2.59 -4.53 1.81
C LEU A 74 2.42 -5.75 2.72
N LEU A 75 2.34 -5.56 4.03
CA LEU A 75 2.12 -6.63 5.00
C LEU A 75 0.65 -7.10 5.06
N GLN A 76 -0.28 -6.35 4.47
CA GLN A 76 -1.65 -6.82 4.21
C GLN A 76 -1.74 -7.74 2.98
N CYS A 77 -0.75 -7.74 2.08
CA CYS A 77 -0.77 -8.57 0.87
C CYS A 77 -0.71 -10.09 1.14
N PRO A 78 0.09 -10.60 2.10
CA PRO A 78 0.09 -12.02 2.42
C PRO A 78 -1.24 -12.42 3.07
N GLY A 79 -1.98 -13.33 2.44
CA GLY A 79 -3.29 -13.77 2.92
C GLY A 79 -3.29 -14.25 4.38
N ILE A 80 -2.19 -14.88 4.83
CA ILE A 80 -2.01 -15.32 6.22
C ILE A 80 -1.99 -14.13 7.19
N LEU A 81 -1.30 -13.04 6.85
CA LEU A 81 -1.25 -11.84 7.69
C LEU A 81 -2.58 -11.08 7.61
N TRP A 82 -3.20 -11.01 6.44
CA TRP A 82 -4.52 -10.41 6.25
C TRP A 82 -5.58 -11.08 7.15
N GLU A 83 -5.68 -12.41 7.09
CA GLU A 83 -6.70 -13.13 7.86
C GLU A 83 -6.47 -13.02 9.36
N ASN A 84 -5.23 -13.19 9.84
CA ASN A 84 -4.93 -13.26 11.26
C ASN A 84 -4.83 -11.91 11.96
N LEU A 85 -4.31 -10.87 11.28
CA LEU A 85 -4.09 -9.56 11.91
C LEU A 85 -5.18 -8.55 11.59
N PHE A 86 -6.02 -8.78 10.58
CA PHE A 86 -7.05 -7.83 10.19
C PHE A 86 -8.45 -8.44 10.24
N VAL A 87 -8.69 -9.58 9.58
CA VAL A 87 -10.05 -10.14 9.46
C VAL A 87 -10.56 -10.77 10.77
N ILE A 88 -9.80 -11.69 11.36
CA ILE A 88 -10.22 -12.40 12.59
C ILE A 88 -10.46 -11.42 13.77
N PRO A 89 -9.56 -10.45 14.04
CA PRO A 89 -9.75 -9.53 15.16
C PRO A 89 -10.93 -8.58 14.94
N VAL A 90 -11.14 -8.09 13.72
CA VAL A 90 -12.31 -7.25 13.40
C VAL A 90 -13.61 -8.04 13.51
N ARG A 91 -13.64 -9.32 13.09
CA ARG A 91 -14.81 -10.20 13.32
C ARG A 91 -15.10 -10.40 14.80
N HIS A 92 -14.08 -10.55 15.64
CA HIS A 92 -14.27 -10.64 17.09
C HIS A 92 -14.78 -9.33 17.68
N LEU A 93 -14.27 -8.17 17.23
CA LEU A 93 -14.77 -6.86 17.66
C LEU A 93 -16.23 -6.64 17.25
N ASP A 94 -16.59 -7.01 16.02
CA ASP A 94 -17.96 -6.89 15.50
C ASP A 94 -18.95 -7.81 16.25
N ALA A 95 -18.51 -9.01 16.64
CA ALA A 95 -19.31 -9.93 17.44
C ALA A 95 -19.57 -9.43 18.88
N ILE A 96 -18.67 -8.62 19.44
CA ILE A 96 -18.77 -8.10 20.81
C ILE A 96 -19.48 -6.74 20.84
N LEU A 97 -19.25 -5.89 19.82
CA LEU A 97 -19.72 -4.52 19.77
C LEU A 97 -20.99 -4.42 18.90
N THR A 98 -22.14 -4.51 19.54
CA THR A 98 -23.46 -4.47 18.86
C THR A 98 -23.95 -3.07 18.53
N THR A 99 -23.26 -2.01 18.96
CA THR A 99 -23.68 -0.62 18.77
C THR A 99 -22.67 0.17 17.94
N PRO A 100 -23.09 0.83 16.84
CA PRO A 100 -22.18 1.45 15.88
C PRO A 100 -21.32 2.58 16.50
N TYR A 101 -21.83 3.24 17.54
CA TYR A 101 -21.11 4.31 18.25
C TYR A 101 -19.90 3.82 19.06
N LEU A 102 -19.89 2.54 19.47
CA LEU A 102 -18.76 1.90 20.14
C LEU A 102 -17.86 1.15 19.14
N THR A 103 -18.44 0.60 18.08
CA THR A 103 -17.69 -0.12 17.03
C THR A 103 -16.69 0.79 16.32
N ILE A 104 -17.10 1.99 15.90
CA ILE A 104 -16.24 2.94 15.18
C ILE A 104 -14.96 3.31 15.98
N PRO A 105 -15.05 3.82 17.23
CA PRO A 105 -13.84 4.18 17.99
C PRO A 105 -12.96 2.97 18.32
N CYS A 106 -13.53 1.79 18.57
CA CYS A 106 -12.75 0.57 18.81
C CYS A 106 -11.96 0.11 17.57
N ILE A 107 -12.56 0.15 16.38
CA ILE A 107 -11.87 -0.16 15.13
C ILE A 107 -10.78 0.89 14.83
N CYS A 108 -11.06 2.17 15.06
CA CYS A 108 -10.05 3.22 14.92
C CYS A 108 -8.88 3.00 15.88
N ALA A 109 -9.14 2.71 17.16
CA ALA A 109 -8.10 2.42 18.14
C ALA A 109 -7.27 1.18 17.75
N TYR A 110 -7.94 0.13 17.27
CA TYR A 110 -7.27 -1.08 16.79
C TYR A 110 -6.38 -0.83 15.56
N SER A 111 -6.87 -0.05 14.60
CA SER A 111 -6.08 0.35 13.42
C SER A 111 -4.85 1.17 13.80
N LEU A 112 -4.98 2.12 14.73
CA LEU A 112 -3.87 2.91 15.25
C LEU A 112 -2.84 2.04 15.96
N PHE A 113 -3.29 1.09 16.77
CA PHE A 113 -2.41 0.12 17.43
C PHE A 113 -1.62 -0.71 16.41
N ILE A 114 -2.29 -1.28 15.40
CA ILE A 114 -1.61 -2.05 14.35
C ILE A 114 -0.60 -1.18 13.58
N MET A 115 -0.98 0.05 13.21
CA MET A 115 -0.07 0.97 12.54
C MET A 115 1.19 1.23 13.37
N LEU A 116 1.04 1.45 14.69
CA LEU A 116 2.18 1.61 15.59
C LEU A 116 3.06 0.35 15.67
N VAL A 117 2.45 -0.84 15.72
CA VAL A 117 3.19 -2.10 15.69
C VAL A 117 4.02 -2.21 14.41
N PHE A 118 3.43 -1.90 13.25
CA PHE A 118 4.16 -1.97 11.98
C PHE A 118 5.23 -0.89 11.84
N ILE A 119 4.99 0.32 12.35
CA ILE A 119 6.02 1.36 12.45
C ILE A 119 7.22 0.86 13.27
N CYS A 120 6.96 0.17 14.38
CA CYS A 120 8.02 -0.43 15.19
C CYS A 120 8.76 -1.54 14.44
N VAL A 121 8.02 -2.43 13.77
CA VAL A 121 8.60 -3.52 12.97
C VAL A 121 9.47 -2.96 11.84
N ASP A 122 9.00 -1.95 11.12
CA ASP A 122 9.75 -1.25 10.07
C ASP A 122 11.04 -0.64 10.63
N LYS A 123 10.98 0.05 11.79
CA LYS A 123 12.18 0.57 12.45
C LYS A 123 13.17 -0.50 12.93
N ILE A 124 12.69 -1.66 13.34
CA ILE A 124 13.54 -2.80 13.73
C ILE A 124 14.20 -3.43 12.50
N LEU A 125 13.48 -3.48 11.37
CA LEU A 125 13.96 -4.04 10.11
C LEU A 125 14.84 -3.06 9.32
N SER A 126 14.70 -1.75 9.52
CA SER A 126 15.51 -0.71 8.87
C SER A 126 17.02 -0.93 9.02
N PRO A 127 17.60 -1.19 10.22
CA PRO A 127 19.04 -1.46 10.33
C PRO A 127 19.46 -2.76 9.64
N LEU A 128 18.59 -3.79 9.61
CA LEU A 128 18.83 -5.01 8.83
C LEU A 128 18.87 -4.70 7.33
N TRP A 129 17.96 -3.84 6.86
CA TRP A 129 17.91 -3.38 5.48
C TRP A 129 19.17 -2.59 5.09
N ASP A 130 19.67 -1.73 5.98
CA ASP A 130 20.92 -0.98 5.77
C ASP A 130 22.13 -1.93 5.64
N VAL A 131 22.16 -3.01 6.44
CA VAL A 131 23.18 -4.06 6.31
C VAL A 131 23.06 -4.77 4.96
N PHE A 132 21.86 -5.19 4.55
CA PHE A 132 21.66 -5.89 3.27
C PHE A 132 21.96 -5.02 2.05
N THR A 133 21.57 -3.75 2.08
CA THR A 133 21.88 -2.79 1.01
C THR A 133 23.38 -2.50 0.93
N GLY A 134 24.07 -2.40 2.08
CA GLY A 134 25.53 -2.31 2.13
C GLY A 134 26.24 -3.54 1.54
N PHE A 135 25.70 -4.74 1.74
CA PHE A 135 26.17 -5.95 1.06
C PHE A 135 25.91 -5.90 -0.45
N GLY A 136 24.73 -5.47 -0.87
CA GLY A 136 24.36 -5.30 -2.28
C GLY A 136 25.29 -4.34 -3.01
N GLN A 137 25.59 -3.17 -2.43
CA GLN A 137 26.52 -2.19 -2.99
C GLN A 137 27.94 -2.75 -3.15
N LYS A 138 28.41 -3.56 -2.18
CA LYS A 138 29.73 -4.22 -2.28
C LYS A 138 29.79 -5.27 -3.39
N LEU A 139 28.71 -6.01 -3.59
CA LEU A 139 28.58 -6.98 -4.68
C LEU A 139 28.55 -6.29 -6.04
N ASP A 140 27.77 -5.22 -6.16
CA ASP A 140 27.66 -4.41 -7.38
C ASP A 140 29.01 -3.77 -7.77
N ALA A 141 29.72 -3.19 -6.80
CA ALA A 141 31.07 -2.65 -7.00
C ALA A 141 32.09 -3.71 -7.46
N ARG A 142 32.01 -4.94 -6.93
CA ARG A 142 32.83 -6.08 -7.38
C ARG A 142 32.49 -6.53 -8.79
N TRP A 143 31.21 -6.52 -9.15
CA TRP A 143 30.77 -6.90 -10.49
C TRP A 143 31.28 -5.92 -11.53
N HIS A 144 31.15 -4.62 -11.27
CA HIS A 144 31.66 -3.57 -12.15
C HIS A 144 33.18 -3.55 -12.28
N THR A 145 33.94 -3.84 -11.23
CA THR A 145 35.41 -3.94 -11.33
C THR A 145 35.88 -5.18 -12.09
N ASN A 146 35.16 -6.30 -12.03
CA ASN A 146 35.49 -7.49 -12.83
C ASN A 146 35.17 -7.33 -14.32
N VAL A 147 34.12 -6.59 -14.68
CA VAL A 147 33.75 -6.31 -16.09
C VAL A 147 34.73 -5.32 -16.76
N ILE A 148 35.36 -4.42 -16.00
CA ILE A 148 36.35 -3.47 -16.53
C ILE A 148 37.73 -4.12 -16.73
N ASN A 149 38.02 -5.19 -15.98
CA ASN A 149 39.31 -5.89 -16.02
C ASN A 149 39.30 -7.19 -16.85
N SER A 150 38.19 -7.50 -17.54
CA SER A 150 38.04 -8.61 -18.49
C SER A 150 38.02 -8.09 -19.93
#